data_AF-A0A2V9GXQ9-F1
#
_entry.id   AF-A0A2V9GXQ9-F1
#
_cell.length_a   1.000
_cell.length_b   1.000
_cell.length_c   1.000
_cell.angle_alpha   90.00
_cell.angle_beta   90.00
_cell.angle_gamma   90.00
#
_symmetry.space_group_name_H-M   'P 1'
#
loop_
_entity.id
_entity.type
_entity.pdbx_description
1 polymer ?
#
loop_
_entity_poly.entity_id
_entity_poly.type
_entity_poly.pdbx_seq_one_letter_code
_entity_poly.pdbx_strand_id
1 'polypeptide(L)'
;MKAGDLGELALRNLREAILRNSLTTLGVAVGVASLVAMLSLGVGLQELASKRLANSGLFDTVLVTSRRTLRDFNRPSTEKSASPQKLRSLDEDARKEMERLPNVIEVYPQIRFPTEVHYAGNPYSTVVAGVPASARGNGAYDGMQGNFFSRPAADEAILQIEFAKDLSDQPSTLIGKELVVRYVQRQPLAPQRAPADPPRAGNVQRSAVTSPNDSASEGFSIIPREKKLRIVGIVETEPAAGFAGYGNGRLFIPLEVASALRAAQVNDLRDAVRTSNGKPSYANLTVRAKSP
;
A
#
# COMPACT_ATOMS: atom_id res chain seq x y z
N MET A 1 -2.48 -51.45 54.97
CA MET A 1 -1.80 -51.69 53.69
C MET A 1 -1.08 -50.42 53.29
N LYS A 2 0.24 -50.46 53.09
CA LYS A 2 1.03 -49.27 52.74
C LYS A 2 0.88 -49.01 51.24
N ALA A 3 0.75 -47.75 50.83
CA ALA A 3 0.55 -47.37 49.42
C ALA A 3 1.63 -47.90 48.47
N GLY A 4 2.87 -48.09 48.96
CA GLY A 4 3.95 -48.69 48.19
C GLY A 4 3.68 -50.15 47.79
N ASP A 5 3.02 -50.92 48.67
CA ASP A 5 2.70 -52.33 48.45
C ASP A 5 1.61 -52.49 47.37
N LEU A 6 0.64 -51.56 47.36
CA LEU A 6 -0.40 -51.50 46.32
C LEU A 6 0.18 -51.12 44.95
N GLY A 7 1.17 -50.22 44.92
CA GLY A 7 1.87 -49.84 43.68
C GLY A 7 2.72 -50.96 43.11
N GLU A 8 3.40 -51.71 43.98
CA GLU A 8 4.23 -52.86 43.58
C GLU A 8 3.37 -54.01 43.01
N LEU A 9 2.22 -54.28 43.63
CA LEU A 9 1.25 -55.25 43.12
C LEU A 9 0.65 -54.80 41.77
N ALA A 10 0.33 -53.52 41.60
CA ALA A 10 -0.18 -52.99 40.33
C ALA A 10 0.85 -53.06 39.19
N LEU A 11 2.12 -52.71 39.47
CA LEU A 11 3.23 -52.80 38.51
C LEU A 11 3.54 -54.23 38.08
N ARG A 12 3.44 -55.19 39.01
CA ARG A 12 3.63 -56.60 38.68
C ARG A 12 2.52 -57.12 37.76
N ASN A 13 1.27 -56.72 38.00
CA ASN A 13 0.13 -57.03 37.15
C ASN A 13 0.26 -56.40 35.74
N LEU A 14 0.73 -55.15 35.65
CA LEU A 14 1.04 -54.47 34.39
C LEU A 14 2.13 -55.19 33.56
N ARG A 15 3.13 -55.78 34.23
CA ARG A 15 4.20 -56.56 33.58
C ARG A 15 3.75 -57.94 33.10
N GLU A 16 2.70 -58.51 33.67
CA GLU A 16 2.19 -59.83 33.28
C GLU A 16 1.35 -59.76 31.99
N ALA A 17 0.71 -58.60 31.74
CA ALA A 17 -0.14 -58.34 30.57
C ALA A 17 0.42 -57.25 29.63
N ILE A 18 1.73 -57.27 29.35
CA ILE A 18 2.46 -56.22 28.60
C ILE A 18 1.82 -55.88 27.25
N LEU A 19 1.43 -56.87 26.44
CA LEU A 19 0.93 -56.65 25.08
C LEU A 19 -0.41 -55.89 25.06
N ARG A 20 -1.34 -56.27 25.95
CA ARG A 20 -2.66 -55.64 26.01
C ARG A 20 -2.55 -54.23 26.58
N ASN A 21 -1.78 -54.08 27.67
CA ASN A 21 -1.63 -52.79 28.33
C ASN A 21 -0.84 -51.78 27.48
N SER A 22 0.18 -52.22 26.74
CA SER A 22 0.88 -51.33 25.82
C SER A 22 -0.05 -50.86 24.70
N LEU A 23 -0.85 -51.75 24.11
CA LEU A 23 -1.76 -51.40 23.01
C LEU A 23 -2.86 -50.42 23.45
N THR A 24 -3.44 -50.61 24.64
CA THR A 24 -4.43 -49.66 25.19
C THR A 24 -3.80 -48.33 25.56
N THR A 25 -2.61 -48.33 26.18
CA THR A 25 -1.89 -47.10 26.53
C THR A 25 -1.48 -46.35 25.26
N LEU A 26 -1.07 -47.05 24.21
CA LEU A 26 -0.74 -46.44 22.92
C LEU A 26 -1.97 -45.79 22.28
N GLY A 27 -3.13 -46.46 22.31
CA GLY A 27 -4.39 -45.90 21.83
C GLY A 27 -4.77 -44.61 22.56
N VAL A 28 -4.67 -44.60 23.89
CA VAL A 28 -4.91 -43.40 24.71
C VAL A 28 -3.88 -42.31 24.42
N ALA A 29 -2.59 -42.66 24.31
CA ALA A 29 -1.53 -41.69 24.03
C ALA A 29 -1.71 -41.01 22.66
N VAL A 30 -2.01 -41.78 21.61
CA VAL A 30 -2.28 -41.25 20.27
C VAL A 30 -3.55 -40.38 20.27
N GLY A 31 -4.59 -40.80 21.01
CA GLY A 31 -5.83 -40.02 21.15
C GLY A 31 -5.62 -38.67 21.84
N VAL A 32 -4.88 -38.64 22.94
CA VAL A 32 -4.56 -37.39 23.65
C VAL A 32 -3.63 -36.51 22.80
N ALA A 33 -2.63 -37.09 22.14
CA ALA A 33 -1.71 -36.35 21.29
C ALA A 33 -2.42 -35.68 20.11
N SER A 34 -3.35 -36.38 19.44
CA SER A 34 -4.10 -35.81 18.32
C SER A 34 -5.05 -34.70 18.76
N LEU A 35 -5.70 -34.85 19.93
CA LEU A 35 -6.56 -33.82 20.50
C LEU A 35 -5.77 -32.56 20.86
N VAL A 36 -4.62 -32.71 21.53
CA VAL A 36 -3.75 -31.59 21.90
C VAL A 36 -3.17 -30.91 20.66
N ALA A 37 -2.78 -31.68 19.63
CA ALA A 37 -2.27 -31.12 18.38
C ALA A 37 -3.33 -30.26 17.67
N MET A 38 -4.57 -30.75 17.56
CA MET A 38 -5.66 -30.00 16.92
C MET A 38 -6.03 -28.75 17.71
N LEU A 39 -6.07 -28.84 19.04
CA LEU A 39 -6.32 -27.69 19.91
C LEU A 39 -5.21 -26.64 19.78
N SER A 40 -3.95 -27.07 19.80
CA SER A 40 -2.78 -26.17 19.69
C SER A 40 -2.73 -25.48 18.33
N LEU A 41 -3.02 -26.20 17.24
CA LEU A 41 -3.13 -25.63 15.91
C LEU A 41 -4.26 -24.59 15.85
N GLY A 42 -5.44 -24.93 16.38
CA GLY A 42 -6.60 -24.04 16.38
C GLY A 42 -6.33 -22.72 17.12
N VAL A 43 -5.79 -22.82 18.34
CA VAL A 43 -5.42 -21.65 19.16
C VAL A 43 -4.31 -20.84 18.47
N GLY A 44 -3.28 -21.49 17.93
CA GLY A 44 -2.17 -20.81 17.24
C GLY A 44 -2.62 -20.04 16.00
N LEU A 45 -3.55 -20.61 15.21
CA LEU A 45 -4.13 -19.90 14.05
C LEU A 45 -4.98 -18.71 14.47
N GLN A 46 -5.75 -18.83 15.55
CA GLN A 46 -6.54 -17.73 16.10
C GLN A 46 -5.64 -16.58 16.59
N GLU A 47 -4.54 -16.90 17.28
CA GLU A 47 -3.57 -15.92 17.74
C GLU A 47 -2.86 -15.22 16.57
N LEU A 48 -2.46 -15.98 15.54
CA LEU A 48 -1.89 -15.43 14.32
C LEU A 48 -2.87 -14.47 13.62
N ALA A 49 -4.13 -14.88 13.48
CA ALA A 49 -5.17 -14.04 12.87
C ALA A 49 -5.42 -12.77 13.68
N SER A 50 -5.50 -12.88 15.01
CA SER A 50 -5.70 -11.76 15.92
C SER A 50 -4.54 -10.77 15.87
N LYS A 51 -3.29 -11.27 15.87
CA LYS A 51 -2.09 -10.44 15.76
C LYS A 51 -2.01 -9.74 14.40
N ARG A 52 -2.33 -10.45 13.30
CA ARG A 52 -2.41 -9.84 11.96
C ARG A 52 -3.48 -8.76 11.90
N LEU A 53 -4.63 -8.99 12.51
CA LEU A 53 -5.73 -8.03 12.57
C LEU A 53 -5.35 -6.80 13.39
N ALA A 54 -4.79 -6.96 14.58
CA ALA A 54 -4.31 -5.85 15.41
C ALA A 54 -3.23 -5.02 14.70
N ASN A 55 -2.27 -5.67 14.05
CA ASN A 55 -1.17 -4.99 13.36
C ASN A 55 -1.56 -4.40 12.00
N SER A 56 -2.74 -4.75 11.46
CA SER A 56 -3.19 -4.20 10.17
C SER A 56 -3.60 -2.73 10.23
N GLY A 57 -3.68 -2.14 11.43
CA GLY A 57 -4.17 -0.76 11.60
C GLY A 57 -5.68 -0.63 11.32
N LEU A 58 -6.40 -1.75 11.26
CA LEU A 58 -7.82 -1.84 10.90
C LEU A 58 -8.74 -0.99 11.77
N PHE A 59 -8.41 -0.85 13.05
CA PHE A 59 -9.21 -0.11 14.01
C PHE A 59 -8.79 1.36 14.17
N ASP A 60 -7.61 1.71 13.65
CA ASP A 60 -6.99 3.02 13.84
C ASP A 60 -6.90 3.82 12.54
N THR A 61 -7.36 3.25 11.42
CA THR A 61 -7.17 3.83 10.08
C THR A 61 -8.51 4.17 9.44
N VAL A 62 -8.68 5.45 9.10
CA VAL A 62 -9.82 5.96 8.34
C VAL A 62 -9.35 6.34 6.93
N LEU A 63 -9.94 5.70 5.92
CA LEU A 63 -9.68 6.02 4.53
C LEU A 63 -10.61 7.15 4.07
N VAL A 64 -10.03 8.28 3.66
CA VAL A 64 -10.74 9.42 3.11
C VAL A 64 -10.53 9.43 1.60
N THR A 65 -11.56 8.99 0.87
CA THR A 65 -11.58 8.96 -0.59
C THR A 65 -12.46 10.08 -1.14
N SER A 66 -12.07 10.64 -2.29
CA SER A 66 -12.88 11.64 -2.98
C SER A 66 -14.16 10.99 -3.52
N ARG A 67 -15.32 11.60 -3.24
CA ARG A 67 -16.62 11.19 -3.80
C ARG A 67 -16.65 11.19 -5.35
N ARG A 68 -15.72 11.90 -6.00
CA ARG A 68 -15.56 11.85 -7.46
C ARG A 68 -15.10 10.48 -7.95
N THR A 69 -14.21 9.82 -7.20
CA THR A 69 -13.63 8.53 -7.59
C THR A 69 -14.61 7.37 -7.42
N LEU A 70 -15.49 7.44 -6.41
CA LEU A 70 -16.46 6.37 -6.09
C LEU A 70 -17.67 6.29 -7.03
N ARG A 71 -18.08 7.40 -7.67
CA ARG A 71 -19.32 7.45 -8.47
C ARG A 71 -19.16 6.86 -9.88
N ASP A 72 -17.95 6.84 -10.43
CA ASP A 72 -17.69 6.40 -11.81
C ASP A 72 -17.40 4.88 -11.95
N PHE A 73 -17.19 4.13 -10.85
CA PHE A 73 -16.92 2.69 -10.92
C PHE A 73 -18.17 1.81 -11.05
N ASN A 74 -19.38 2.31 -10.73
CA ASN A 74 -20.55 1.44 -10.55
C ASN A 74 -21.82 1.80 -11.35
N ARG A 75 -21.81 2.83 -12.22
CA ARG A 75 -22.96 3.13 -13.10
C ARG A 75 -22.53 3.78 -14.43
N PRO A 76 -22.97 3.26 -15.60
CA PRO A 76 -23.10 4.10 -16.78
C PRO A 76 -24.12 5.19 -16.48
N SER A 77 -23.69 6.44 -16.68
CA SER A 77 -24.38 7.65 -16.23
C SER A 77 -25.69 7.89 -16.99
N THR A 78 -26.84 7.48 -16.42
CA THR A 78 -28.17 7.86 -16.95
C THR A 78 -28.94 8.82 -16.05
N GLU A 79 -28.48 9.15 -14.84
CA GLU A 79 -29.21 10.10 -13.99
C GLU A 79 -28.37 11.30 -13.56
N LYS A 80 -28.71 12.45 -14.15
CA LYS A 80 -28.43 13.79 -13.62
C LYS A 80 -29.10 13.92 -12.24
N SER A 81 -28.46 13.43 -11.18
CA SER A 81 -28.89 13.77 -9.83
C SER A 81 -28.38 15.16 -9.44
N ALA A 82 -29.37 15.98 -9.12
CA ALA A 82 -29.37 17.35 -8.61
C ALA A 82 -28.18 17.81 -7.75
N SER A 83 -27.85 19.09 -7.95
CA SER A 83 -26.96 20.00 -7.20
C SER A 83 -25.43 19.82 -7.38
N PRO A 84 -24.72 20.79 -7.98
CA PRO A 84 -23.27 20.85 -7.96
C PRO A 84 -22.82 21.34 -6.59
N GLN A 85 -22.98 20.52 -5.56
CA GLN A 85 -22.26 20.76 -4.31
C GLN A 85 -20.78 20.70 -4.68
N LYS A 86 -20.07 21.84 -4.59
CA LYS A 86 -18.68 22.01 -4.99
C LYS A 86 -17.85 20.93 -4.27
N LEU A 87 -17.63 19.78 -4.92
CA LEU A 87 -16.99 18.63 -4.31
C LEU A 87 -15.57 19.04 -3.95
N ARG A 88 -15.33 19.28 -2.66
CA ARG A 88 -14.03 19.71 -2.13
C ARG A 88 -12.96 18.74 -2.61
N SER A 89 -11.93 19.25 -3.27
CA SER A 89 -10.74 18.48 -3.64
C SER A 89 -10.00 18.07 -2.37
N LEU A 90 -9.41 16.88 -2.39
CA LEU A 90 -8.51 16.43 -1.34
C LEU A 90 -7.14 17.06 -1.59
N ASP A 91 -7.06 18.37 -1.37
CA ASP A 91 -5.83 19.12 -1.51
C ASP A 91 -5.04 19.13 -0.20
N GLU A 92 -3.83 19.67 -0.25
CA GLU A 92 -2.96 19.86 0.92
C GLU A 92 -3.64 20.63 2.06
N ASP A 93 -4.53 21.59 1.74
CA ASP A 93 -5.30 22.33 2.74
C ASP A 93 -6.32 21.43 3.47
N ALA A 94 -6.94 20.47 2.76
CA ALA A 94 -7.83 19.49 3.36
C ALA A 94 -7.06 18.53 4.27
N ARG A 95 -5.84 18.12 3.87
CA ARG A 95 -4.94 17.30 4.70
C ARG A 95 -4.63 18.00 6.04
N LYS A 96 -4.24 19.27 5.99
CA LYS A 96 -3.91 20.08 7.19
C LYS A 96 -5.12 20.31 8.10
N GLU A 97 -6.32 20.42 7.53
CA GLU A 97 -7.54 20.54 8.34
C GLU A 97 -7.84 19.24 9.10
N MET A 98 -7.70 18.09 8.44
CA MET A 98 -7.90 16.79 9.08
C MET A 98 -6.86 16.50 10.17
N GLU A 99 -5.61 16.94 9.96
CA GLU A 99 -4.53 16.82 10.95
C GLU A 99 -4.80 17.62 12.23
N ARG A 100 -5.63 18.67 12.18
CA ARG A 100 -6.03 19.48 13.34
C ARG A 100 -7.18 18.89 14.15
N LEU A 101 -7.83 17.84 13.66
CA LEU A 101 -8.97 17.23 14.35
C LEU A 101 -8.50 16.53 15.64
N PRO A 102 -9.33 16.55 16.70
CA PRO A 102 -9.02 15.80 17.92
C PRO A 102 -8.92 14.30 17.60
N ASN A 103 -8.00 13.61 18.29
CA ASN A 103 -7.73 12.18 18.13
C ASN A 103 -7.10 11.75 16.80
N VAL A 104 -6.70 12.67 15.92
CA VAL A 104 -5.91 12.33 14.72
C VAL A 104 -4.42 12.33 15.07
N ILE A 105 -3.73 11.21 14.81
CA ILE A 105 -2.29 11.06 15.01
C ILE A 105 -1.53 11.55 13.77
N GLU A 106 -1.99 11.16 12.58
CA GLU A 106 -1.29 11.44 11.33
C GLU A 106 -2.27 11.40 10.15
N VAL A 107 -2.04 12.26 9.15
CA VAL A 107 -2.75 12.21 7.87
C VAL A 107 -1.73 12.21 6.74
N TYR A 108 -1.72 11.13 5.96
CA TYR A 108 -0.79 10.98 4.84
C TYR A 108 -1.50 10.60 3.53
N PRO A 109 -1.03 11.11 2.37
CA PRO A 109 -1.54 10.70 1.09
C PRO A 109 -1.09 9.29 0.72
N GLN A 110 -1.99 8.52 0.10
CA GLN A 110 -1.61 7.25 -0.50
C GLN A 110 -1.07 7.50 -1.91
N ILE A 111 0.26 7.49 -2.04
CA ILE A 111 0.94 7.67 -3.33
C ILE A 111 1.37 6.31 -3.85
N ARG A 112 0.79 5.91 -4.98
CA ARG A 112 1.11 4.65 -5.66
C ARG A 112 1.08 4.87 -7.16
N PHE A 113 2.05 4.29 -7.85
CA PHE A 113 2.10 4.37 -9.31
C PHE A 113 2.76 3.11 -9.88
N PRO A 114 2.18 2.54 -10.95
CA PRO A 114 2.84 1.49 -11.72
C PRO A 114 4.05 2.09 -12.45
N THR A 115 5.17 1.38 -12.44
CA THR A 115 6.45 1.85 -12.98
C THR A 115 7.34 0.65 -13.34
N GLU A 116 8.33 0.91 -14.16
CA GLU A 116 9.35 -0.07 -14.51
C GLU A 116 10.61 0.18 -13.68
N VAL A 117 11.08 -0.87 -13.01
CA VAL A 117 12.28 -0.88 -12.20
C VAL A 117 13.35 -1.66 -12.93
N HIS A 118 14.52 -1.05 -13.11
CA HIS A 118 15.68 -1.70 -13.71
C HIS A 118 16.64 -2.13 -12.62
N TYR A 119 17.03 -3.40 -12.67
CA TYR A 119 18.05 -3.97 -11.81
C TYR A 119 18.95 -4.90 -12.62
N ALA A 120 20.27 -4.74 -12.48
CA ALA A 120 21.27 -5.49 -13.24
C ALA A 120 21.08 -5.50 -14.78
N GLY A 121 20.48 -4.45 -15.34
CA GLY A 121 20.19 -4.32 -16.78
C GLY A 121 18.85 -4.91 -17.22
N ASN A 122 18.13 -5.60 -16.34
CA ASN A 122 16.82 -6.19 -16.63
C ASN A 122 15.67 -5.27 -16.16
N PRO A 123 14.67 -5.01 -17.02
CA PRO A 123 13.46 -4.29 -16.63
C PRO A 123 12.45 -5.20 -15.92
N TYR A 124 11.84 -4.68 -14.86
CA TYR A 124 10.77 -5.34 -14.10
C TYR A 124 9.60 -4.37 -13.88
N SER A 125 8.41 -4.73 -14.34
CA SER A 125 7.20 -3.94 -14.10
C SER A 125 6.66 -4.19 -12.69
N THR A 126 6.50 -3.13 -11.91
CA THR A 126 6.01 -3.24 -10.53
C THR A 126 5.24 -1.98 -10.12
N VAL A 127 4.58 -2.04 -8.96
CA VAL A 127 3.92 -0.89 -8.35
C VAL A 127 4.78 -0.38 -7.22
N VAL A 128 5.15 0.89 -7.30
CA VAL A 128 5.83 1.61 -6.22
C VAL A 128 4.78 2.20 -5.28
N ALA A 129 4.98 2.01 -3.98
CA ALA A 129 4.14 2.59 -2.93
C ALA A 129 4.96 3.47 -1.99
N GLY A 130 4.44 4.67 -1.71
CA GLY A 130 4.97 5.57 -0.69
C GLY A 130 4.59 5.11 0.70
N VAL A 131 5.56 5.06 1.61
CA VAL A 131 5.39 4.60 2.99
C VAL A 131 5.77 5.72 3.97
N PRO A 132 4.88 6.10 4.91
CA PRO A 132 5.21 7.10 5.92
C PRO A 132 6.19 6.55 6.94
N ALA A 133 6.99 7.43 7.55
CA ALA A 133 7.97 7.03 8.56
C ALA A 133 7.32 6.38 9.80
N SER A 134 6.08 6.76 10.12
CA SER A 134 5.28 6.20 11.21
C SER A 134 4.94 4.71 11.02
N ALA A 135 5.00 4.19 9.79
CA ALA A 135 4.64 2.82 9.49
C ALA A 135 5.61 1.81 10.13
N ARG A 136 6.82 2.25 10.51
CA ARG A 136 7.82 1.46 11.25
C ARG A 136 7.25 0.85 12.53
N GLY A 137 6.33 1.54 13.21
CA GLY A 137 5.78 1.11 14.50
C GLY A 137 4.54 0.22 14.42
N ASN A 138 4.00 -0.03 13.22
CA ASN A 138 2.70 -0.71 13.07
C ASN A 138 2.83 -2.24 12.94
N GLY A 139 4.02 -2.80 13.13
CA GLY A 139 4.28 -4.22 13.03
C GLY A 139 4.27 -4.82 11.61
N ALA A 140 3.87 -4.04 10.61
CA ALA A 140 3.82 -4.45 9.20
C ALA A 140 5.22 -4.66 8.56
N TYR A 141 6.25 -4.13 9.22
CA TYR A 141 7.66 -4.28 8.85
C TYR A 141 8.44 -5.09 9.90
N ASP A 142 7.75 -5.74 10.85
CA ASP A 142 8.40 -6.62 11.82
C ASP A 142 8.93 -7.86 11.13
N GLY A 143 10.16 -8.27 11.48
CA GLY A 143 10.81 -9.42 10.86
C GLY A 143 11.35 -9.16 9.44
N MET A 144 11.39 -7.90 9.00
CA MET A 144 12.08 -7.56 7.76
C MET A 144 13.58 -7.87 7.84
N GLN A 145 14.16 -8.28 6.73
CA GLN A 145 15.61 -8.41 6.59
C GLN A 145 16.20 -7.03 6.29
N GLY A 146 17.29 -6.66 6.96
CA GLY A 146 17.89 -5.34 6.83
C GLY A 146 17.23 -4.31 7.74
N ASN A 147 17.15 -3.06 7.29
CA ASN A 147 16.66 -1.93 8.08
C ASN A 147 15.49 -1.23 7.40
N PHE A 148 14.62 -0.62 8.23
CA PHE A 148 13.66 0.37 7.74
C PHE A 148 14.38 1.64 7.25
N PHE A 149 13.68 2.51 6.55
CA PHE A 149 14.24 3.75 6.01
C PHE A 149 15.00 4.57 7.07
N SER A 150 16.19 5.03 6.71
CA SER A 150 17.06 5.83 7.58
C SER A 150 16.48 7.23 7.83
N ARG A 151 15.85 7.83 6.80
CA ARG A 151 15.21 9.16 6.86
C ARG A 151 13.95 9.21 5.99
N PRO A 152 12.99 10.10 6.29
CA PRO A 152 11.77 10.28 5.50
C PRO A 152 11.99 10.68 4.03
N ALA A 153 13.11 11.35 3.72
CA ALA A 153 13.51 11.74 2.36
C ALA A 153 14.77 11.00 1.86
N ALA A 154 15.09 9.82 2.41
CA ALA A 154 16.23 9.05 1.95
C ALA A 154 15.95 8.39 0.60
N ASP A 155 16.95 8.36 -0.30
CA ASP A 155 16.88 7.65 -1.58
C ASP A 155 17.04 6.13 -1.38
N GLU A 156 16.12 5.56 -0.61
CA GLU A 156 16.12 4.19 -0.14
C GLU A 156 14.85 3.46 -0.58
N ALA A 157 14.95 2.13 -0.64
CA ALA A 157 13.89 1.25 -1.09
C ALA A 157 13.82 0.01 -0.20
N ILE A 158 12.59 -0.43 0.08
CA ILE A 158 12.32 -1.73 0.70
C ILE A 158 11.59 -2.59 -0.33
N LEU A 159 12.04 -3.83 -0.49
CA LEU A 159 11.43 -4.79 -1.42
C LEU A 159 10.48 -5.73 -0.70
N GLN A 160 9.40 -6.12 -1.37
CA GLN A 160 8.64 -7.28 -0.97
C GLN A 160 9.40 -8.57 -1.33
N ILE A 161 9.30 -9.62 -0.50
CA ILE A 161 10.05 -10.87 -0.70
C ILE A 161 9.76 -11.55 -2.04
N GLU A 162 8.52 -11.53 -2.55
CA GLU A 162 8.20 -12.09 -3.87
C GLU A 162 8.95 -11.34 -4.98
N PHE A 163 8.97 -10.01 -4.92
CA PHE A 163 9.68 -9.20 -5.92
C PHE A 163 11.20 -9.31 -5.76
N ALA A 164 11.71 -9.45 -4.54
CA ALA A 164 13.11 -9.71 -4.31
C ALA A 164 13.56 -11.04 -4.94
N LYS A 165 12.69 -12.08 -4.91
CA LYS A 165 12.93 -13.36 -5.61
C LYS A 165 12.90 -13.20 -7.13
N ASP A 166 12.01 -12.36 -7.67
CA ASP A 166 11.97 -12.06 -9.11
C ASP A 166 13.26 -11.35 -9.59
N LEU A 167 13.89 -10.55 -8.72
CA LEU A 167 15.13 -9.82 -9.01
C LEU A 167 16.38 -10.70 -8.90
N SER A 168 16.40 -11.66 -7.99
CA SER A 168 17.55 -12.54 -7.76
C SER A 168 17.18 -13.81 -7.00
N ASP A 169 17.83 -14.92 -7.35
CA ASP A 169 17.75 -16.20 -6.63
C ASP A 169 18.21 -16.12 -5.16
N GLN A 170 18.98 -15.08 -4.80
CA GLN A 170 19.43 -14.81 -3.44
C GLN A 170 18.97 -13.43 -2.95
N PRO A 171 17.71 -13.32 -2.46
CA PRO A 171 17.11 -12.04 -2.04
C PRO A 171 17.96 -11.26 -1.03
N SER A 172 18.54 -11.93 -0.03
CA SER A 172 19.33 -11.27 1.02
C SER A 172 20.54 -10.49 0.49
N THR A 173 21.10 -10.89 -0.66
CA THR A 173 22.22 -10.19 -1.30
C THR A 173 21.82 -8.89 -2.01
N LEU A 174 20.51 -8.62 -2.15
CA LEU A 174 19.99 -7.39 -2.73
C LEU A 174 20.13 -6.21 -1.76
N ILE A 175 20.20 -6.47 -0.46
CA ILE A 175 20.36 -5.44 0.55
C ILE A 175 21.71 -4.73 0.35
N GLY A 176 21.65 -3.41 0.21
CA GLY A 176 22.78 -2.54 -0.05
C GLY A 176 23.01 -2.21 -1.53
N LYS A 177 22.37 -2.93 -2.46
CA LYS A 177 22.49 -2.68 -3.92
C LYS A 177 21.57 -1.55 -4.37
N GLU A 178 21.86 -1.02 -5.56
CA GLU A 178 21.06 0.03 -6.19
C GLU A 178 20.06 -0.56 -7.21
N LEU A 179 18.88 0.03 -7.28
CA LEU A 179 17.89 -0.17 -8.33
C LEU A 179 17.53 1.17 -8.96
N VAL A 180 17.08 1.15 -10.22
CA VAL A 180 16.67 2.36 -10.95
C VAL A 180 15.17 2.30 -11.18
N VAL A 181 14.43 3.28 -10.65
CA VAL A 181 12.99 3.43 -10.89
C VAL A 181 12.78 4.42 -12.03
N ARG A 182 12.07 3.99 -13.09
CA ARG A 182 11.72 4.83 -14.24
C ARG A 182 10.29 5.32 -14.10
N TYR A 183 10.11 6.59 -13.73
CA TYR A 183 8.81 7.18 -13.49
C TYR A 183 8.51 8.27 -14.51
N VAL A 184 7.22 8.52 -14.71
CA VAL A 184 6.73 9.60 -15.55
C VAL A 184 6.40 10.78 -14.66
N GLN A 185 7.07 11.92 -14.87
CA GLN A 185 6.74 13.16 -14.18
C GLN A 185 5.82 14.01 -15.06
N ARG A 186 4.72 14.52 -14.49
CA ARG A 186 3.86 15.52 -15.14
C ARG A 186 4.45 16.91 -14.92
N GLN A 187 4.77 17.60 -16.00
CA GLN A 187 5.08 19.02 -15.97
C GLN A 187 3.96 19.80 -16.65
N PRO A 188 3.31 20.77 -15.96
CA PRO A 188 2.39 21.68 -16.63
C PRO A 188 3.18 22.48 -17.65
N LEU A 189 2.75 22.47 -18.93
CA LEU A 189 3.32 23.40 -19.90
C LEU A 189 2.98 24.81 -19.42
N ALA A 190 4.01 25.66 -19.28
CA ALA A 190 3.78 27.08 -19.05
C ALA A 190 2.88 27.60 -20.19
N PRO A 191 1.87 28.43 -19.91
CA PRO A 191 1.07 29.01 -20.97
C PRO A 191 2.00 29.78 -21.89
N GLN A 192 2.27 29.23 -23.08
CA GLN A 192 2.95 29.94 -24.14
C GLN A 192 2.02 31.09 -24.52
N ARG A 193 2.37 32.29 -24.05
CA ARG A 193 1.77 33.52 -24.54
C ARG A 193 2.06 33.54 -26.03
N ALA A 194 1.03 33.30 -26.84
CA ALA A 194 1.13 33.42 -28.29
C ALA A 194 1.75 34.79 -28.61
N PRO A 195 2.69 34.89 -29.57
CA PRO A 195 3.13 36.19 -30.05
C PRO A 195 1.90 36.95 -30.53
N ALA A 196 1.72 38.18 -30.06
CA ALA A 196 0.67 39.05 -30.55
C ALA A 196 0.97 39.35 -32.03
N ASP A 197 0.21 38.72 -32.94
CA ASP A 197 0.21 39.11 -34.35
C ASP A 197 -0.25 40.58 -34.48
N PRO A 198 0.39 41.40 -35.32
CA PRO A 198 -0.02 42.78 -35.54
C PRO A 198 -1.35 42.84 -36.31
N PRO A 199 -2.16 43.90 -36.13
CA PRO A 199 -3.50 43.97 -36.69
C PRO A 199 -3.45 44.15 -38.21
N ARG A 200 -3.89 43.14 -38.96
CA ARG A 200 -4.24 43.30 -40.38
C ARG A 200 -5.72 43.67 -40.50
N ALA A 201 -5.96 44.89 -40.95
CA ALA A 201 -7.26 45.36 -41.41
C ALA A 201 -7.73 44.56 -42.63
N GLY A 202 -8.99 44.11 -42.62
CA GLY A 202 -9.58 43.44 -43.77
C GLY A 202 -10.87 42.70 -43.43
N ASN A 203 -12.00 43.38 -43.67
CA ASN A 203 -13.36 42.84 -43.51
C ASN A 203 -13.58 41.55 -44.31
N VAL A 204 -13.93 40.44 -43.64
CA VAL A 204 -14.80 39.42 -44.25
C VAL A 204 -15.63 38.74 -43.16
N GLN A 205 -16.93 39.01 -43.18
CA GLN A 205 -17.95 38.29 -42.42
C GLN A 205 -17.97 36.82 -42.89
N ARG A 206 -17.47 35.88 -42.08
CA ARG A 206 -17.81 34.46 -42.22
C ARG A 206 -18.31 33.93 -40.88
N SER A 207 -19.52 33.39 -40.95
CA SER A 207 -20.34 32.89 -39.86
C SER A 207 -19.57 32.00 -38.89
N ALA A 208 -19.54 32.42 -37.63
CA ALA A 208 -19.08 31.61 -36.51
C ALA A 208 -20.11 30.51 -36.23
N VAL A 209 -19.78 29.27 -36.60
CA VAL A 209 -20.30 28.10 -35.88
C VAL A 209 -19.41 27.96 -34.66
N THR A 210 -19.84 28.56 -33.55
CA THR A 210 -19.18 28.43 -32.26
C THR A 210 -19.50 27.05 -31.69
N SER A 211 -18.64 26.07 -31.95
CA SER A 211 -18.58 24.84 -31.15
C SER A 211 -18.08 25.22 -29.75
N PRO A 212 -18.81 24.95 -28.66
CA PRO A 212 -18.47 25.45 -27.32
C PRO A 212 -17.39 24.61 -26.61
N ASN A 213 -16.47 23.96 -27.34
CA ASN A 213 -15.55 22.97 -26.77
C ASN A 213 -14.05 23.32 -26.87
N ASP A 214 -13.69 24.54 -27.29
CA ASP A 214 -12.30 25.03 -27.18
C ASP A 214 -12.04 25.60 -25.79
N SER A 215 -12.14 24.76 -24.77
CA SER A 215 -11.36 24.99 -23.57
C SER A 215 -9.91 24.69 -23.93
N ALA A 216 -9.07 25.72 -23.96
CA ALA A 216 -7.63 25.65 -24.13
C ALA A 216 -7.10 24.37 -23.47
N SER A 217 -6.69 23.40 -24.29
CA SER A 217 -6.02 22.22 -23.78
C SER A 217 -4.67 22.67 -23.27
N GLU A 218 -4.59 22.94 -21.96
CA GLU A 218 -3.31 23.03 -21.26
C GLU A 218 -2.64 21.67 -21.47
N GLY A 219 -1.74 21.60 -22.44
CA GLY A 219 -0.97 20.40 -22.70
C GLY A 219 -0.18 20.01 -21.44
N PHE A 220 -0.06 18.72 -21.18
CA PHE A 220 0.85 18.21 -20.16
C PHE A 220 2.05 17.57 -20.85
N SER A 221 3.25 17.90 -20.39
CA SER A 221 4.45 17.20 -20.83
C SER A 221 4.69 16.00 -19.92
N ILE A 222 4.82 14.84 -20.55
CA ILE A 222 5.17 13.56 -19.91
C ILE A 222 6.66 13.39 -20.11
N ILE A 223 7.45 13.58 -19.05
CA ILE A 223 8.90 13.43 -19.12
C ILE A 223 9.28 12.14 -18.38
N PRO A 224 9.86 11.15 -19.08
CA PRO A 224 10.43 9.99 -18.41
C PRO A 224 11.63 10.44 -17.57
N ARG A 225 11.64 10.05 -16.31
CA ARG A 225 12.69 10.35 -15.34
C ARG A 225 13.16 9.07 -14.69
N GLU A 226 14.43 9.04 -14.33
CA GLU A 226 15.02 7.90 -13.64
C GLU A 226 15.48 8.34 -12.26
N LYS A 227 15.24 7.50 -11.25
CA LYS A 227 15.69 7.73 -9.89
C LYS A 227 16.39 6.47 -9.39
N LYS A 228 17.64 6.63 -8.94
CA LYS A 228 18.39 5.56 -8.29
C LYS A 228 17.97 5.49 -6.82
N LEU A 229 17.71 4.29 -6.34
CA LEU A 229 17.37 4.02 -4.94
C LEU A 229 18.21 2.87 -4.43
N ARG A 230 18.64 2.95 -3.17
CA ARG A 230 19.37 1.89 -2.50
C ARG A 230 18.42 0.96 -1.76
N ILE A 231 18.54 -0.34 -1.97
CA ILE A 231 17.75 -1.34 -1.26
C ILE A 231 18.28 -1.44 0.17
N VAL A 232 17.47 -1.15 1.17
CA VAL A 232 17.87 -1.18 2.60
C VAL A 232 17.23 -2.32 3.37
N GLY A 233 16.17 -2.90 2.83
CA GLY A 233 15.57 -4.07 3.44
C GLY A 233 14.58 -4.80 2.55
N ILE A 234 14.18 -5.97 3.04
CA ILE A 234 13.25 -6.88 2.38
C ILE A 234 12.20 -7.28 3.40
N VAL A 235 10.94 -7.06 3.08
CA VAL A 235 9.82 -7.42 3.94
C VAL A 235 9.18 -8.71 3.45
N GLU A 236 8.99 -9.66 4.36
CA GLU A 236 8.38 -10.97 4.06
C GLU A 236 6.85 -10.90 4.06
N THR A 237 6.29 -10.06 4.93
CA THR A 237 4.86 -9.81 5.00
C THR A 237 4.48 -8.71 4.03
N GLU A 238 3.38 -8.89 3.28
CA GLU A 238 2.81 -7.79 2.50
C GLU A 238 2.25 -6.74 3.47
N PRO A 239 2.92 -5.57 3.64
CA PRO A 239 2.57 -4.60 4.69
C PRO A 239 1.22 -3.91 4.44
N ALA A 240 0.66 -4.11 3.24
CA ALA A 240 -0.52 -3.43 2.72
C ALA A 240 -1.74 -4.35 2.54
N ALA A 241 -1.68 -5.62 2.95
CA ALA A 241 -2.76 -6.59 2.75
C ALA A 241 -3.99 -6.37 3.67
N GLY A 242 -3.90 -5.49 4.67
CA GLY A 242 -4.97 -5.25 5.64
C GLY A 242 -5.55 -3.85 5.52
N PHE A 243 -6.69 -3.74 4.84
CA PHE A 243 -7.67 -2.68 5.04
C PHE A 243 -7.21 -1.21 4.90
N ALA A 244 -6.67 -0.90 3.72
CA ALA A 244 -6.81 0.42 3.09
C ALA A 244 -6.88 0.31 1.55
N GLY A 245 -7.46 -0.79 1.06
CA GLY A 245 -7.98 -0.92 -0.31
C GLY A 245 -6.99 -1.10 -1.46
N TYR A 246 -5.68 -1.15 -1.23
CA TYR A 246 -4.69 -1.31 -2.32
C TYR A 246 -3.45 -2.09 -1.86
N GLY A 247 -3.55 -3.37 -1.49
CA GLY A 247 -2.38 -4.29 -1.52
C GLY A 247 -1.93 -4.49 -2.97
N ASN A 248 -0.63 -4.71 -3.23
CA ASN A 248 0.07 -4.94 -4.52
C ASN A 248 1.35 -4.08 -4.71
N GLY A 249 1.66 -3.16 -3.80
CA GLY A 249 2.94 -2.45 -3.87
C GLY A 249 4.07 -3.44 -3.57
N ARG A 250 4.96 -3.70 -4.54
CA ARG A 250 6.08 -4.64 -4.33
C ARG A 250 7.42 -3.94 -4.08
N LEU A 251 7.48 -2.63 -4.36
CA LEU A 251 8.59 -1.76 -4.08
C LEU A 251 8.09 -0.60 -3.20
N PHE A 252 8.67 -0.44 -2.03
CA PHE A 252 8.31 0.58 -1.06
C PHE A 252 9.39 1.66 -1.01
N ILE A 253 8.99 2.92 -1.08
CA ILE A 253 9.88 4.07 -0.95
C ILE A 253 9.34 5.01 0.12
N PRO A 254 10.18 5.86 0.72
CA PRO A 254 9.71 6.85 1.68
C PRO A 254 8.66 7.77 1.04
N LEU A 255 7.63 8.10 1.81
CA LEU A 255 6.51 8.91 1.32
C LEU A 255 6.95 10.29 0.81
N GLU A 256 7.94 10.92 1.44
CA GLU A 256 8.41 12.23 0.99
C GLU A 256 9.08 12.12 -0.39
N VAL A 257 9.86 11.07 -0.62
CA VAL A 257 10.42 10.78 -1.95
C VAL A 257 9.28 10.55 -2.95
N ALA A 258 8.31 9.69 -2.64
CA ALA A 258 7.16 9.44 -3.51
C ALA A 258 6.40 10.73 -3.87
N SER A 259 6.22 11.63 -2.90
CA SER A 259 5.57 12.93 -3.11
C SER A 259 6.40 13.89 -3.97
N ALA A 260 7.73 13.88 -3.80
CA ALA A 260 8.65 14.72 -4.56
C ALA A 260 8.77 14.30 -6.03
N LEU A 261 8.66 12.98 -6.32
CA LEU A 261 8.69 12.47 -7.69
C LEU A 261 7.51 13.00 -8.52
N ARG A 262 6.38 13.35 -7.88
CA ARG A 262 5.14 13.78 -8.56
C ARG A 262 4.81 12.87 -9.75
N ALA A 263 4.97 11.57 -9.53
CA ALA A 263 4.75 10.57 -10.56
C ALA A 263 3.30 10.63 -11.02
N ALA A 264 3.06 10.54 -12.32
CA ALA A 264 1.72 10.59 -12.89
C ALA A 264 0.89 9.42 -12.35
N GLN A 265 -0.08 9.71 -11.50
CA GLN A 265 -1.06 8.71 -11.07
C GLN A 265 -2.15 8.59 -12.13
N VAL A 266 -2.72 7.39 -12.25
CA VAL A 266 -3.83 7.12 -13.20
C VAL A 266 -5.01 8.08 -12.97
N ASN A 267 -5.24 8.47 -11.71
CA ASN A 267 -6.28 9.42 -11.34
C ASN A 267 -5.92 10.87 -11.73
N ASP A 268 -4.65 11.27 -11.58
CA ASP A 268 -4.19 12.61 -11.93
C ASP A 268 -4.30 12.89 -13.43
N LEU A 269 -4.05 11.89 -14.29
CA LEU A 269 -4.19 12.02 -15.74
C LEU A 269 -5.65 12.28 -16.15
N ARG A 270 -6.62 11.76 -15.38
CA ARG A 270 -8.05 11.89 -15.66
C ARG A 270 -8.63 13.18 -15.08
N ASP A 271 -8.15 13.62 -13.91
CA ASP A 271 -8.51 14.89 -13.29
C ASP A 271 -7.88 16.09 -14.01
N ALA A 272 -6.68 15.92 -14.59
CA ALA A 272 -6.00 16.92 -15.41
C ALA A 272 -6.80 17.35 -16.65
N VAL A 273 -7.57 16.43 -17.22
CA VAL A 273 -8.44 16.70 -18.38
C VAL A 273 -9.71 17.46 -17.96
N ARG A 274 -10.05 17.47 -16.67
CA ARG A 274 -11.34 17.98 -16.16
C ARG A 274 -11.23 19.20 -15.25
N THR A 275 -10.05 19.53 -14.71
CA THR A 275 -9.87 20.62 -13.73
C THR A 275 -8.79 21.61 -14.16
N SER A 276 -9.17 22.89 -14.27
CA SER A 276 -8.35 24.02 -14.73
C SER A 276 -7.49 24.67 -13.64
N ASN A 277 -7.53 24.15 -12.41
CA ASN A 277 -6.72 24.67 -11.31
C ASN A 277 -5.57 23.69 -11.09
N GLY A 278 -4.39 23.99 -11.62
CA GLY A 278 -3.16 23.18 -11.56
C GLY A 278 -2.58 22.90 -10.17
N LYS A 279 -3.42 22.82 -9.11
CA LYS A 279 -3.04 22.34 -7.79
C LYS A 279 -3.06 20.81 -7.76
N PRO A 280 -2.05 20.14 -7.19
CA PRO A 280 -2.07 18.70 -7.01
C PRO A 280 -3.16 18.32 -6.00
N SER A 281 -4.10 17.48 -6.42
CA SER A 281 -5.11 16.87 -5.57
C SER A 281 -4.72 15.43 -5.28
N TYR A 282 -4.96 14.96 -4.08
CA TYR A 282 -4.77 13.56 -3.72
C TYR A 282 -6.01 12.73 -4.11
N ALA A 283 -5.79 11.50 -4.58
CA ALA A 283 -6.89 10.57 -4.83
C ALA A 283 -7.49 10.06 -3.51
N ASN A 284 -6.62 9.72 -2.56
CA ASN A 284 -6.95 9.17 -1.26
C ASN A 284 -6.02 9.74 -0.18
N LEU A 285 -6.59 10.04 0.98
CA LEU A 285 -5.86 10.35 2.20
C LEU A 285 -6.13 9.25 3.23
N THR A 286 -5.09 8.82 3.93
CA THR A 286 -5.20 7.93 5.07
C THR A 286 -5.06 8.75 6.33
N VAL A 287 -6.09 8.71 7.17
CA VAL A 287 -6.12 9.35 8.48
C VAL A 287 -5.92 8.28 9.52
N ARG A 288 -4.86 8.38 10.32
CA ARG A 288 -4.65 7.55 11.49
C ARG A 288 -5.23 8.24 12.70
N ALA A 289 -6.14 7.58 13.38
CA ALA A 289 -6.71 8.02 14.64
C ALA A 289 -6.01 7.32 15.80
N LYS A 290 -6.07 7.93 16.98
CA LYS A 290 -5.69 7.31 18.24
C LYS A 290 -6.71 6.22 18.55
N SER A 291 -6.24 5.00 18.80
CA SER A 291 -7.08 3.89 19.24
C SER A 291 -7.91 4.33 20.46
N PRO A 292 -9.22 4.04 20.49
CA PRO A 292 -10.06 4.31 21.66
C PRO A 292 -9.65 3.47 22.87
#